data_AF-A0A931CNF7-F1
#
_entry.id   AF-A0A931CNF7-F1
#
_cell.length_a   1.000
_cell.length_b   1.000
_cell.length_c   1.000
_cell.angle_alpha   90.00
_cell.angle_beta   90.00
_cell.angle_gamma   90.00
#
_symmetry.space_group_name_H-M   'P 1'
#
loop_
_entity.id
_entity.type
_entity.pdbx_description
1 polymer ?
#
loop_
_entity_poly.entity_id
_entity_poly.type
_entity_poly.pdbx_seq_one_letter_code
_entity_poly.pdbx_strand_id
1 'polypeptide(L)'
;MDTQGKLTLVECKLAANPQVHREVIGQVRDYASRMWRMDVDEFERVWRRTDGGRISPFEELDDQDGRIRTAVKENLASGRFNLVLAVDDLNDDVKRIVEYLNAVTVATTGVIVVEFTHAQDGDVEILIPTAYGTDLVEAKSAATVAGVPTWGEEDFLAWCEANDPTATPLILEFLDALRSAGFQIAGGRAQTPSLNCSITSPHGVRWPVALYTSASSKEASAKVEVRFPDYRRQPEVREALAQRVETIPGIPIPVDLVRQSDFRKRPNIPARDFTAEQLRALPTAVAAAIRG
;
A
#
# COMPACT_ATOMS: atom_id res chain seq x y z
N MET A 1 10.36 -1.04 9.85
CA MET A 1 9.25 -0.41 9.09
C MET A 1 9.32 -0.91 7.65
N ASP A 2 8.20 -0.97 6.92
CA ASP A 2 8.19 -1.32 5.49
C ASP A 2 7.91 -0.13 4.56
N THR A 3 7.94 -0.40 3.25
CA THR A 3 7.67 0.61 2.20
C THR A 3 6.23 1.14 2.18
N GLN A 4 5.32 0.59 2.99
CA GLN A 4 3.96 1.09 3.18
C GLN A 4 3.81 1.86 4.50
N GLY A 5 4.91 2.13 5.20
CA GLY A 5 4.93 2.82 6.49
C GLY A 5 4.45 1.96 7.65
N LYS A 6 4.26 0.64 7.47
CA LYS A 6 3.84 -0.23 8.57
C LYS A 6 4.96 -0.37 9.59
N LEU A 7 4.60 -0.20 10.85
CA LEU A 7 5.50 -0.30 11.99
C LEU A 7 5.39 -1.70 12.58
N THR A 8 6.50 -2.42 12.66
CA THR A 8 6.57 -3.76 13.23
C THR A 8 7.47 -3.71 14.47
N LEU A 9 6.93 -4.13 15.60
CA LEU A 9 7.62 -4.19 16.89
C LEU A 9 7.94 -5.65 17.16
N VAL A 10 9.21 -5.98 17.30
CA VAL A 10 9.68 -7.35 17.46
C VAL A 10 10.30 -7.49 18.84
N GLU A 11 9.84 -8.47 19.62
CA GLU A 11 10.48 -8.89 20.86
C GLU A 11 11.00 -10.33 20.71
N CYS A 12 12.27 -10.55 21.06
CA CYS A 12 12.93 -11.85 20.92
C CYS A 12 13.19 -12.47 22.31
N LYS A 13 12.75 -13.71 22.54
CA LYS A 13 13.03 -14.44 23.79
C LYS A 13 13.29 -15.93 23.55
N LEU A 14 14.11 -16.50 24.43
CA LEU A 14 14.28 -17.95 24.56
C LEU A 14 13.20 -18.52 25.51
N ALA A 15 12.69 -19.69 25.21
CA ALA A 15 11.51 -20.32 25.83
C ALA A 15 11.81 -21.00 27.17
N ALA A 16 13.07 -20.97 27.62
CA ALA A 16 13.53 -21.61 28.85
C ALA A 16 12.77 -21.19 30.13
N ASN A 17 11.94 -20.14 30.07
CA ASN A 17 11.11 -19.71 31.19
C ASN A 17 9.60 -19.76 30.80
N PRO A 18 8.79 -20.62 31.46
CA PRO A 18 7.35 -20.72 31.22
C PRO A 18 6.57 -19.42 31.45
N GLN A 19 7.13 -18.41 32.14
CA GLN A 19 6.51 -17.10 32.34
C GLN A 19 6.81 -16.10 31.20
N VAL A 20 7.68 -16.46 30.24
CA VAL A 20 8.13 -15.59 29.14
C VAL A 20 6.96 -15.03 28.34
N HIS A 21 5.90 -15.80 28.15
CA HIS A 21 4.72 -15.34 27.40
C HIS A 21 4.04 -14.11 28.04
N ARG A 22 4.03 -13.98 29.37
CA ARG A 22 3.44 -12.81 30.05
C ARG A 22 4.34 -11.60 29.97
N GLU A 23 5.64 -11.82 30.11
CA GLU A 23 6.66 -10.77 30.07
C GLU A 23 6.77 -10.16 28.67
N VAL A 24 6.85 -11.01 27.64
CA VAL A 24 6.99 -10.62 26.24
C VAL A 24 5.82 -9.78 25.75
N ILE A 25 4.59 -10.19 26.10
CA ILE A 25 3.39 -9.44 25.72
C ILE A 25 3.36 -8.09 26.44
N GLY A 26 3.78 -8.06 27.71
CA GLY A 26 3.96 -6.83 28.47
C GLY A 26 4.96 -5.89 27.81
N GLN A 27 6.11 -6.42 27.37
CA GLN A 27 7.19 -5.67 26.71
C GLN A 27 6.73 -5.10 25.36
N VAL A 28 6.15 -5.92 24.49
CA VAL A 28 5.67 -5.45 23.18
C VAL A 28 4.54 -4.44 23.31
N ARG A 29 3.66 -4.61 24.31
CA ARG A 29 2.64 -3.63 24.65
C ARG A 29 3.24 -2.33 25.19
N ASP A 30 4.27 -2.40 26.04
CA ASP A 30 4.98 -1.22 26.55
C ASP A 30 5.62 -0.44 25.40
N TYR A 31 6.27 -1.12 24.45
CA TYR A 31 6.83 -0.49 23.24
C TYR A 31 5.76 0.21 22.41
N ALA A 32 4.66 -0.50 22.12
CA ALA A 32 3.53 0.07 21.38
C ALA A 32 2.96 1.30 22.11
N SER A 33 2.86 1.26 23.44
CA SER A 33 2.34 2.37 24.24
C SER A 33 3.22 3.62 24.21
N ARG A 34 4.55 3.45 24.17
CA ARG A 34 5.51 4.56 24.08
C ARG A 34 5.55 5.19 22.70
N MET A 35 5.32 4.39 21.66
CA MET A 35 5.28 4.88 20.27
C MET A 35 3.92 5.48 19.90
N TRP A 36 2.84 5.05 20.55
CA TRP A 36 1.52 5.59 20.29
C TRP A 36 1.47 7.09 20.57
N ARG A 37 1.03 7.87 19.57
CA ARG A 37 0.97 9.33 19.57
C ARG A 37 2.33 10.04 19.65
N MET A 38 3.43 9.31 19.46
CA MET A 38 4.74 9.92 19.25
C MET A 38 4.71 10.75 17.96
N ASP A 39 5.29 11.94 17.99
CA ASP A 39 5.44 12.76 16.79
C ASP A 39 6.43 12.11 15.81
N VAL A 40 6.21 12.28 14.51
CA VAL A 40 7.04 11.62 13.49
C VAL A 40 8.48 12.15 13.47
N ASP A 41 8.70 13.41 13.81
CA ASP A 41 10.05 14.00 13.95
C ASP A 41 10.73 13.46 15.21
N GLU A 42 9.98 13.27 16.29
CA GLU A 42 10.47 12.59 17.47
C GLU A 42 10.86 11.13 17.16
N PHE A 43 10.01 10.40 16.44
CA PHE A 43 10.29 9.03 16.01
C PHE A 43 11.58 8.95 15.19
N GLU A 44 11.75 9.81 14.18
CA GLU A 44 12.97 9.87 13.36
C GLU A 44 14.21 10.15 14.22
N ARG A 45 14.12 11.09 15.16
CA ARG A 45 15.22 11.43 16.07
C ARG A 45 15.57 10.30 17.04
N VAL A 46 14.59 9.52 17.49
CA VAL A 46 14.83 8.30 18.29
C VAL A 46 15.48 7.23 17.43
N TRP A 47 14.97 6.98 16.22
CA TRP A 47 15.51 6.02 15.27
C TRP A 47 16.98 6.28 14.96
N ARG A 48 17.30 7.52 14.55
CA ARG A 48 18.68 7.93 14.24
C ARG A 48 19.60 7.70 15.44
N ARG A 49 19.16 7.92 16.69
CA ARG A 49 20.00 7.67 17.88
C ARG A 49 20.32 6.19 18.09
N THR A 50 19.37 5.30 17.82
CA THR A 50 19.56 3.85 17.97
C THR A 50 20.49 3.30 16.88
N ASP A 51 20.45 3.87 15.67
CA ASP A 51 21.28 3.46 14.53
C ASP A 51 22.65 4.18 14.46
N GLY A 52 23.14 4.74 15.57
CA GLY A 52 24.43 5.43 15.61
C GLY A 52 24.49 6.75 14.83
N GLY A 53 23.34 7.34 14.51
CA GLY A 53 23.17 8.71 14.04
C GLY A 53 23.19 8.92 12.51
N ARG A 54 23.18 7.86 11.70
CA ARG A 54 23.71 7.96 10.33
C ARG A 54 22.68 8.26 9.24
N ILE A 55 21.49 7.65 9.24
CA ILE A 55 20.53 7.77 8.12
C ILE A 55 19.09 7.88 8.64
N SER A 56 18.24 8.68 8.00
CA SER A 56 16.80 8.66 8.31
C SER A 56 16.16 7.39 7.80
N PRO A 57 15.24 6.78 8.56
CA PRO A 57 14.47 5.64 8.05
C PRO A 57 13.67 6.00 6.78
N PHE A 58 13.38 7.28 6.54
CA PHE A 58 12.71 7.75 5.33
C PHE A 58 13.69 7.92 4.16
N GLU A 59 14.93 8.35 4.43
CA GLU A 59 16.00 8.40 3.42
C GLU A 59 16.39 6.98 2.97
N GLU A 60 16.49 6.04 3.89
CA GLU A 60 16.84 4.63 3.61
C GLU A 60 15.79 3.94 2.73
N LEU A 61 14.52 4.33 2.88
CA LEU A 61 13.41 3.81 2.08
C LEU A 61 13.11 4.63 0.81
N ASP A 62 13.96 5.60 0.46
CA ASP A 62 13.81 6.49 -0.70
C ASP A 62 12.45 7.23 -0.72
N ASP A 63 12.01 7.76 0.43
CA ASP A 63 10.73 8.46 0.61
C ASP A 63 10.73 9.90 0.08
N GLN A 64 11.10 10.08 -1.19
CA GLN A 64 11.24 11.42 -1.81
C GLN A 64 9.92 12.21 -1.84
N ASP A 65 8.78 11.53 -1.89
CA ASP A 65 7.44 12.13 -1.94
C ASP A 65 6.80 12.31 -0.55
N GLY A 66 7.46 11.85 0.52
CA GLY A 66 6.98 11.93 1.90
C GLY A 66 5.79 11.01 2.21
N ARG A 67 5.47 10.05 1.34
CA ARG A 67 4.34 9.14 1.51
C ARG A 67 4.54 8.20 2.69
N ILE A 68 5.74 7.63 2.84
CA ILE A 68 6.08 6.72 3.94
C ILE A 68 6.05 7.49 5.25
N ARG A 69 6.62 8.69 5.32
CA ARG A 69 6.58 9.57 6.49
C ARG A 69 5.15 9.93 6.90
N THR A 70 4.29 10.24 5.93
CA THR A 70 2.86 10.48 6.19
C THR A 70 2.18 9.23 6.75
N ALA A 71 2.41 8.06 6.14
CA ALA A 71 1.85 6.80 6.63
C ALA A 71 2.31 6.45 8.05
N VAL A 72 3.60 6.66 8.36
CA VAL A 72 4.15 6.48 9.72
C VAL A 72 3.48 7.42 10.71
N LYS A 73 3.36 8.71 10.37
CA LYS A 73 2.69 9.69 11.23
C LYS A 73 1.28 9.25 11.58
N GLU A 74 0.51 8.79 10.59
CA GLU A 74 -0.84 8.28 10.83
C GLU A 74 -0.84 6.99 11.66
N ASN A 75 0.08 6.07 11.41
CA ASN A 75 0.21 4.82 12.16
C ASN A 75 0.57 5.07 13.62
N LEU A 76 1.49 5.99 13.91
CA LEU A 76 1.83 6.44 15.27
C LEU A 76 0.62 7.08 15.96
N ALA A 77 -0.08 7.99 15.29
CA ALA A 77 -1.24 8.69 15.84
C ALA A 77 -2.40 7.74 16.20
N SER A 78 -2.62 6.73 15.36
CA SER A 78 -3.72 5.76 15.51
C SER A 78 -3.34 4.44 16.19
N GLY A 79 -2.07 4.27 16.57
CA GLY A 79 -1.59 3.08 17.28
C GLY A 79 -1.56 1.80 16.42
N ARG A 80 -1.35 1.95 15.11
CA ARG A 80 -1.34 0.84 14.14
C ARG A 80 0.04 0.21 14.08
N PHE A 81 0.19 -0.92 14.76
CA PHE A 81 1.43 -1.67 14.87
C PHE A 81 1.21 -3.15 14.57
N ASN A 82 2.18 -3.76 13.91
CA ASN A 82 2.34 -5.21 13.88
C ASN A 82 3.20 -5.61 15.06
N LEU A 83 2.67 -6.46 15.93
CA LEU A 83 3.36 -6.96 17.11
C LEU A 83 3.88 -8.36 16.78
N VAL A 84 5.19 -8.57 16.84
CA VAL A 84 5.83 -9.84 16.52
C VAL A 84 6.56 -10.34 17.75
N LEU A 85 6.24 -11.57 18.16
CA LEU A 85 6.99 -12.28 19.19
C LEU A 85 7.88 -13.30 18.49
N ALA A 86 9.20 -13.18 18.63
CA ALA A 86 10.18 -14.12 18.11
C ALA A 86 10.63 -15.05 19.23
N VAL A 87 10.36 -16.35 19.10
CA VAL A 87 10.67 -17.37 20.11
C VAL A 87 11.36 -18.58 19.49
N ASP A 88 12.07 -19.37 20.28
CA ASP A 88 12.71 -20.64 19.90
C ASP A 88 11.82 -21.87 20.13
N ASP A 89 10.74 -21.75 20.92
CA ASP A 89 9.70 -22.77 21.10
C ASP A 89 8.32 -22.14 21.31
N LEU A 90 7.31 -22.67 20.59
CA LEU A 90 5.93 -22.19 20.62
C LEU A 90 5.00 -23.14 21.40
N ASN A 91 4.69 -22.79 22.66
CA ASN A 91 3.69 -23.51 23.45
C ASN A 91 2.24 -23.02 23.20
N ASP A 92 1.26 -23.84 23.60
CA ASP A 92 -0.16 -23.58 23.37
C ASP A 92 -0.71 -22.38 24.15
N ASP A 93 -0.08 -22.00 25.26
CA ASP A 93 -0.46 -20.80 26.01
C ASP A 93 -0.16 -19.52 25.20
N VAL A 94 1.00 -19.44 24.55
CA VAL A 94 1.34 -18.32 23.65
C VAL A 94 0.36 -18.23 22.50
N LYS A 95 0.06 -19.36 21.84
CA LYS A 95 -0.93 -19.42 20.74
C LYS A 95 -2.28 -18.87 21.17
N ARG A 96 -2.80 -19.33 22.32
CA ARG A 96 -4.09 -18.90 22.85
C ARG A 96 -4.12 -17.40 23.17
N ILE A 97 -3.02 -16.83 23.65
CA ILE A 97 -2.97 -15.38 23.89
C ILE A 97 -2.94 -14.60 22.57
N VAL A 98 -2.26 -15.10 21.54
CA VAL A 98 -2.22 -14.47 20.20
C VAL A 98 -3.59 -14.48 19.55
N GLU A 99 -4.31 -15.60 19.65
CA GLU A 99 -5.71 -15.70 19.21
C GLU A 99 -6.59 -14.67 19.93
N TYR A 100 -6.51 -14.64 21.26
CA TYR A 100 -7.27 -13.68 22.08
C TYR A 100 -6.95 -12.23 21.71
N LEU A 101 -5.67 -11.86 21.63
CA LEU A 101 -5.25 -10.51 21.30
C LEU A 101 -5.72 -10.09 19.91
N ASN A 102 -5.62 -10.96 18.90
CA ASN A 102 -6.15 -10.66 17.58
C ASN A 102 -7.68 -10.51 17.57
N ALA A 103 -8.41 -11.26 18.41
CA ALA A 103 -9.86 -11.14 18.53
C ALA A 103 -10.32 -9.84 19.21
N VAL A 104 -9.57 -9.32 20.19
CA VAL A 104 -9.99 -8.14 20.99
C VAL A 104 -9.37 -6.81 20.56
N THR A 105 -8.29 -6.82 19.78
CA THR A 105 -7.65 -5.59 19.28
C THR A 105 -8.32 -5.05 18.03
N VAL A 106 -8.13 -3.77 17.71
CA VAL A 106 -8.64 -3.17 16.47
C VAL A 106 -7.99 -3.80 15.23
N ALA A 107 -8.67 -3.78 14.10
CA ALA A 107 -8.26 -4.50 12.89
C ALA A 107 -6.91 -4.09 12.29
N THR A 108 -6.46 -2.88 12.60
CA THR A 108 -5.18 -2.34 12.18
C THR A 108 -4.03 -2.68 13.12
N THR A 109 -4.30 -3.43 14.19
CA THR A 109 -3.31 -4.02 15.09
C THR A 109 -3.34 -5.53 14.92
N GLY A 110 -2.20 -6.10 14.55
CA GLY A 110 -2.02 -7.54 14.39
C GLY A 110 -0.97 -8.07 15.37
N VAL A 111 -1.18 -9.28 15.87
CA VAL A 111 -0.20 -9.99 16.71
C VAL A 111 0.20 -11.27 16.01
N ILE A 112 1.50 -11.46 15.80
CA ILE A 112 2.08 -12.62 15.14
C ILE A 112 3.15 -13.19 16.06
N VAL A 113 3.31 -14.51 16.02
CA VAL A 113 4.45 -15.19 16.65
C VAL A 113 5.26 -15.86 15.57
N VAL A 114 6.57 -15.74 15.65
CA VAL A 114 7.52 -16.40 14.78
C VAL A 114 8.39 -17.29 15.65
N GLU A 115 8.22 -18.59 15.49
CA GLU A 115 9.10 -19.60 16.05
C GLU A 115 10.31 -19.78 15.14
N PHE A 116 11.51 -19.85 15.70
CA PHE A 116 12.73 -20.13 14.97
C PHE A 116 13.29 -21.48 15.41
N THR A 117 13.12 -22.50 14.57
CA THR A 117 13.75 -23.80 14.78
C THR A 117 15.20 -23.74 14.30
N HIS A 118 16.13 -24.05 15.18
CA HIS A 118 17.55 -24.14 14.85
C HIS A 118 17.88 -25.51 14.24
N ALA A 119 18.55 -25.49 13.07
CA ALA A 119 19.12 -26.64 12.40
C ALA A 119 20.59 -26.37 12.06
N GLN A 120 21.40 -27.41 11.98
CA GLN A 120 22.82 -27.28 11.66
C GLN A 120 23.21 -28.32 10.60
N ASP A 121 23.90 -27.87 9.55
CA ASP A 121 24.51 -28.73 8.53
C ASP A 121 26.00 -28.37 8.40
N GLY A 122 26.85 -29.19 9.01
CA GLY A 122 28.28 -28.89 9.17
C GLY A 122 28.50 -27.59 9.95
N ASP A 123 29.15 -26.65 9.29
CA ASP A 123 29.50 -25.30 9.77
C ASP A 123 28.44 -24.24 9.42
N VAL A 124 27.32 -24.66 8.81
CA VAL A 124 26.19 -23.77 8.50
C VAL A 124 25.12 -23.89 9.58
N GLU A 125 24.83 -22.75 10.22
CA GLU A 125 23.69 -22.57 11.13
C GLU A 125 22.46 -22.10 10.33
N ILE A 126 21.33 -22.78 10.51
CA ILE A 126 20.07 -22.51 9.80
C ILE A 126 18.99 -22.23 10.83
N LEU A 127 18.34 -21.08 10.73
CA LEU A 127 17.13 -20.75 11.48
C LEU A 127 15.92 -20.87 10.55
N ILE A 128 15.02 -21.80 10.86
CA ILE A 128 13.80 -22.06 10.08
C ILE A 128 12.63 -21.34 10.77
N PRO A 129 12.07 -20.28 10.16
CA PRO A 129 10.96 -19.55 10.75
C PRO A 129 9.62 -20.24 10.49
N THR A 130 8.81 -20.40 11.54
CA THR A 130 7.41 -20.82 11.47
C THR A 130 6.54 -19.72 12.07
N ALA A 131 5.64 -19.13 11.28
CA ALA A 131 4.77 -18.04 11.73
C ALA A 131 3.39 -18.56 12.15
N TYR A 132 2.85 -18.01 13.25
CA TYR A 132 1.52 -18.29 13.77
C TYR A 132 0.72 -16.99 13.96
N GLY A 133 -0.56 -17.02 13.58
CA GLY A 133 -1.49 -15.88 13.67
C GLY A 133 -1.49 -14.95 12.45
N THR A 134 -0.73 -15.26 11.40
CA THR A 134 -0.73 -14.50 10.13
C THR A 134 -2.10 -14.54 9.44
N ASP A 135 -2.73 -15.71 9.44
CA ASP A 135 -4.08 -15.97 8.96
C ASP A 135 -5.14 -15.17 9.75
N LEU A 136 -4.98 -15.06 11.08
CA LEU A 136 -5.85 -14.26 11.94
C LEU A 136 -5.75 -12.76 11.61
N VAL A 137 -4.53 -12.25 11.39
CA VAL A 137 -4.29 -10.86 10.99
C VAL A 137 -4.89 -10.57 9.61
N GLU A 138 -4.75 -11.50 8.66
CA GLU A 138 -5.33 -11.40 7.33
C GLU A 138 -6.86 -11.41 7.35
N ALA A 139 -7.47 -12.37 8.06
CA ALA A 139 -8.92 -12.47 8.20
C ALA A 139 -9.52 -11.22 8.86
N LYS A 140 -8.87 -10.70 9.91
CA LYS A 140 -9.27 -9.48 10.60
C LYS A 140 -9.17 -8.23 9.72
N SER A 141 -8.09 -8.13 8.93
CA SER A 141 -7.93 -7.08 7.94
C SER A 141 -9.01 -7.17 6.86
N ALA A 142 -9.32 -8.38 6.38
CA ALA A 142 -10.35 -8.63 5.38
C ALA A 142 -11.77 -8.29 5.89
N ALA A 143 -12.08 -8.60 7.15
CA ALA A 143 -13.36 -8.23 7.78
C ALA A 143 -13.55 -6.70 7.83
N THR A 144 -12.47 -5.94 7.96
CA THR A 144 -12.50 -4.47 7.92
C THR A 144 -12.58 -3.94 6.49
N VAL A 145 -11.93 -4.62 5.55
CA VAL A 145 -12.06 -4.33 4.11
C VAL A 145 -13.51 -4.46 3.64
N ALA A 146 -14.29 -5.37 4.23
CA ALA A 146 -15.72 -5.52 3.96
C ALA A 146 -16.62 -4.42 4.58
N GLY A 147 -16.09 -3.61 5.53
CA GLY A 147 -16.86 -2.63 6.29
C GLY A 147 -16.42 -1.16 6.17
N VAL A 148 -15.35 -0.84 5.43
CA VAL A 148 -14.92 0.54 5.18
C VAL A 148 -15.66 1.11 3.97
N PRO A 149 -16.36 2.27 4.08
CA PRO A 149 -16.95 2.94 2.92
C PRO A 149 -15.83 3.29 1.93
N THR A 150 -15.80 2.61 0.79
CA THR A 150 -15.03 3.07 -0.36
C THR A 150 -15.80 4.21 -1.01
N TRP A 151 -15.08 5.20 -1.54
CA TRP A 151 -15.73 6.23 -2.36
C TRP A 151 -16.51 5.58 -3.50
N GLY A 152 -17.78 5.90 -3.61
CA GLY A 152 -18.59 5.50 -4.75
C GLY A 152 -18.19 6.28 -6.00
N GLU A 153 -18.60 5.75 -7.16
CA GLU A 153 -18.52 6.51 -8.40
C GLU A 153 -19.34 7.81 -8.31
N GLU A 154 -20.50 7.76 -7.65
CA GLU A 154 -21.32 8.95 -7.38
C GLU A 154 -20.57 10.01 -6.57
N ASP A 155 -19.81 9.60 -5.54
CA ASP A 155 -19.00 10.53 -4.75
C ASP A 155 -17.90 11.18 -5.59
N PHE A 156 -17.27 10.40 -6.49
CA PHE A 156 -16.25 10.90 -7.39
C PHE A 156 -16.81 11.91 -8.39
N LEU A 157 -17.95 11.61 -9.00
CA LEU A 157 -18.62 12.49 -9.96
C LEU A 157 -19.13 13.77 -9.30
N ALA A 158 -19.77 13.66 -8.13
CA ALA A 158 -20.21 14.81 -7.34
C ALA A 158 -19.03 15.73 -6.97
N TRP A 159 -17.88 15.16 -6.64
CA TRP A 159 -16.67 15.94 -6.41
C TRP A 159 -16.20 16.67 -7.67
N CYS A 160 -16.18 16.00 -8.83
CA CYS A 160 -15.77 16.59 -10.10
C CYS A 160 -16.69 17.76 -10.47
N GLU A 161 -18.01 17.59 -10.38
CA GLU A 161 -18.99 18.65 -10.63
C GLU A 161 -18.76 19.88 -9.76
N ALA A 162 -18.45 19.69 -8.47
CA ALA A 162 -18.24 20.78 -7.53
C ALA A 162 -16.88 21.48 -7.68
N ASN A 163 -15.82 20.75 -8.08
CA ASN A 163 -14.44 21.23 -7.96
C ASN A 163 -13.65 21.31 -9.27
N ASP A 164 -14.03 20.55 -10.30
CA ASP A 164 -13.38 20.53 -11.62
C ASP A 164 -14.41 20.33 -12.74
N PRO A 165 -15.40 21.24 -12.88
CA PRO A 165 -16.54 21.06 -13.79
C PRO A 165 -16.14 20.98 -15.27
N THR A 166 -14.96 21.50 -15.63
CA THR A 166 -14.40 21.39 -16.98
C THR A 166 -13.90 19.97 -17.29
N ALA A 167 -13.46 19.22 -16.28
CA ALA A 167 -13.05 17.82 -16.42
C ALA A 167 -14.23 16.84 -16.38
N THR A 168 -15.36 17.20 -15.78
CA THR A 168 -16.50 16.28 -15.58
C THR A 168 -16.98 15.56 -16.85
N PRO A 169 -17.19 16.24 -18.00
CA PRO A 169 -17.60 15.55 -19.22
C PRO A 169 -16.55 14.54 -19.72
N LEU A 170 -15.27 14.89 -19.59
CA LEU A 170 -14.14 14.03 -19.96
C LEU A 170 -14.04 12.80 -19.05
N ILE A 171 -14.29 12.96 -17.76
CA ILE A 171 -14.36 11.85 -16.80
C ILE A 171 -15.49 10.89 -17.15
N LEU A 172 -16.69 11.39 -17.44
CA LEU A 172 -17.82 10.56 -17.84
C LEU A 172 -17.49 9.75 -19.11
N GLU A 173 -16.93 10.39 -20.13
CA GLU A 173 -16.47 9.70 -21.33
C GLU A 173 -15.41 8.63 -21.04
N PHE A 174 -14.47 8.90 -20.13
CA PHE A 174 -13.44 7.96 -19.77
C PHE A 174 -13.99 6.74 -19.01
N LEU A 175 -14.93 6.93 -18.10
CA LEU A 175 -15.60 5.84 -17.38
C LEU A 175 -16.35 4.92 -18.34
N ASP A 176 -17.04 5.48 -19.34
CA ASP A 176 -17.73 4.70 -20.37
C ASP A 176 -16.75 3.96 -21.30
N ALA A 177 -15.64 4.59 -21.67
CA ALA A 177 -14.58 3.95 -22.43
C ALA A 177 -13.92 2.79 -21.66
N LEU A 178 -13.69 2.96 -20.36
CA LEU A 178 -13.17 1.91 -19.47
C LEU A 178 -14.12 0.70 -19.44
N ARG A 179 -15.42 0.92 -19.22
CA ARG A 179 -16.41 -0.16 -19.23
C ARG A 179 -16.45 -0.88 -20.58
N SER A 180 -16.43 -0.12 -21.67
CA SER A 180 -16.43 -0.65 -23.04
C SER A 180 -15.20 -1.51 -23.35
N ALA A 181 -14.04 -1.19 -22.77
CA ALA A 181 -12.82 -2.00 -22.87
C ALA A 181 -12.79 -3.21 -21.92
N GLY A 182 -13.81 -3.37 -21.08
CA GLY A 182 -13.97 -4.49 -20.13
C GLY A 182 -13.29 -4.27 -18.79
N PHE A 183 -13.10 -3.01 -18.37
CA PHE A 183 -12.64 -2.71 -17.02
C PHE A 183 -13.76 -2.81 -16.00
N GLN A 184 -13.42 -3.21 -14.78
CA GLN A 184 -14.28 -3.11 -13.61
C GLN A 184 -13.81 -1.91 -12.78
N ILE A 185 -14.73 -1.04 -12.41
CA ILE A 185 -14.45 0.18 -11.64
C ILE A 185 -14.85 -0.08 -10.19
N ALA A 186 -13.91 0.17 -9.27
CA ALA A 186 -14.12 0.01 -7.84
C ALA A 186 -13.72 1.28 -7.09
N GLY A 187 -14.44 1.56 -6.02
CA GLY A 187 -14.15 2.68 -5.13
C GLY A 187 -12.77 2.60 -4.49
N GLY A 188 -12.09 3.74 -4.45
CA GLY A 188 -10.83 3.91 -3.73
C GLY A 188 -11.02 4.24 -2.25
N ARG A 189 -9.90 4.28 -1.53
CA ARG A 189 -9.83 4.62 -0.10
C ARG A 189 -8.89 5.80 0.17
N ALA A 190 -8.61 6.61 -0.85
CA ALA A 190 -7.79 7.80 -0.68
C ALA A 190 -8.52 8.82 0.21
N GLN A 191 -7.78 9.82 0.69
CA GLN A 191 -8.33 10.91 1.51
C GLN A 191 -9.48 11.65 0.81
N THR A 192 -9.44 11.71 -0.51
CA THR A 192 -10.45 12.31 -1.38
C THR A 192 -11.04 11.24 -2.32
N PRO A 193 -12.20 11.50 -2.94
CA PRO A 193 -12.83 10.57 -3.87
C PRO A 193 -11.83 10.04 -4.92
N SER A 194 -11.79 8.73 -5.07
CA SER A 194 -10.87 8.04 -5.97
C SER A 194 -11.52 6.76 -6.49
N LEU A 195 -11.13 6.35 -7.70
CA LEU A 195 -11.58 5.10 -8.32
C LEU A 195 -10.37 4.30 -8.80
N ASN A 196 -10.50 2.98 -8.74
CA ASN A 196 -9.52 2.02 -9.23
C ASN A 196 -10.15 1.21 -10.35
N CYS A 197 -9.47 1.08 -11.47
CA CYS A 197 -10.00 0.40 -12.65
C CYS A 197 -9.17 -0.88 -12.87
N SER A 198 -9.84 -2.02 -12.70
CA SER A 198 -9.24 -3.34 -12.91
C SER A 198 -9.61 -3.95 -14.23
N ILE A 199 -8.78 -4.85 -14.73
CA ILE A 199 -9.04 -5.68 -15.89
C ILE A 199 -8.52 -7.09 -15.64
N THR A 200 -9.23 -8.10 -16.17
CA THR A 200 -8.79 -9.49 -16.09
C THR A 200 -7.77 -9.79 -17.18
N SER A 201 -6.64 -10.37 -16.78
CA SER A 201 -5.58 -10.88 -17.65
C SER A 201 -5.41 -12.41 -17.47
N PRO A 202 -4.68 -13.09 -18.37
CA PRO A 202 -4.32 -14.51 -18.17
C PRO A 202 -3.59 -14.79 -16.83
N HIS A 203 -2.95 -13.78 -16.26
CA HIS A 203 -2.20 -13.87 -15.00
C HIS A 203 -2.97 -13.32 -13.79
N GLY A 204 -4.30 -13.22 -13.91
CA GLY A 204 -5.22 -12.75 -12.88
C GLY A 204 -5.66 -11.30 -13.07
N VAL A 205 -6.36 -10.77 -12.07
CA VAL A 205 -6.85 -9.38 -12.07
C VAL A 205 -5.67 -8.41 -11.94
N ARG A 206 -5.70 -7.33 -12.70
CA ARG A 206 -4.71 -6.26 -12.74
C ARG A 206 -5.39 -4.91 -12.60
N TRP A 207 -4.70 -3.91 -12.03
CA TRP A 207 -5.24 -2.58 -11.72
C TRP A 207 -4.43 -1.48 -12.40
N PRO A 208 -4.40 -1.42 -13.75
CA PRO A 208 -3.46 -0.56 -14.47
C PRO A 208 -3.88 0.92 -14.53
N VAL A 209 -5.13 1.25 -14.19
CA VAL A 209 -5.67 2.62 -14.30
C VAL A 209 -6.29 3.02 -12.97
N ALA A 210 -6.09 4.28 -12.58
CA ALA A 210 -6.75 4.88 -11.44
C ALA A 210 -7.14 6.33 -11.69
N LEU A 211 -8.13 6.77 -10.94
CA LEU A 211 -8.68 8.11 -10.96
C LEU A 211 -8.54 8.71 -9.56
N TYR A 212 -7.97 9.90 -9.49
CA TYR A 212 -7.75 10.61 -8.23
C TYR A 212 -8.35 12.00 -8.31
N THR A 213 -8.78 12.50 -7.17
CA THR A 213 -9.09 13.92 -6.99
C THR A 213 -8.01 14.53 -6.11
N SER A 214 -7.59 15.76 -6.42
CA SER A 214 -6.72 16.52 -5.53
C SER A 214 -7.36 17.86 -5.23
N ALA A 215 -7.47 18.20 -3.95
CA ALA A 215 -7.85 19.52 -3.48
C ALA A 215 -6.62 20.18 -2.86
N SER A 216 -5.73 20.70 -3.71
CA SER A 216 -4.61 21.53 -3.24
C SER A 216 -5.06 22.99 -3.15
N SER A 217 -4.39 23.79 -2.31
CA SER A 217 -4.69 25.22 -2.17
C SER A 217 -4.47 26.05 -3.46
N LYS A 218 -3.80 25.49 -4.46
CA LYS A 218 -3.51 26.17 -5.74
C LYS A 218 -4.47 25.79 -6.85
N GLU A 219 -4.94 24.54 -6.87
CA GLU A 219 -5.94 24.10 -7.83
C GLU A 219 -6.54 22.76 -7.44
N ALA A 220 -7.87 22.64 -7.54
CA ALA A 220 -8.55 21.37 -7.51
C ALA A 220 -8.50 20.73 -8.91
N SER A 221 -8.27 19.43 -8.97
CA SER A 221 -8.30 18.70 -10.24
C SER A 221 -8.64 17.23 -10.07
N ALA A 222 -9.44 16.70 -11.01
CA ALA A 222 -9.61 15.28 -11.25
C ALA A 222 -8.48 14.80 -12.17
N LYS A 223 -7.87 13.65 -11.88
CA LYS A 223 -6.66 13.16 -12.53
C LYS A 223 -6.79 11.71 -12.96
N VAL A 224 -6.15 11.38 -14.08
CA VAL A 224 -6.00 10.04 -14.63
C VAL A 224 -4.56 9.57 -14.40
N GLU A 225 -4.40 8.37 -13.84
CA GLU A 225 -3.11 7.69 -13.67
C GLU A 225 -3.11 6.38 -14.48
N VAL A 226 -2.04 6.17 -15.25
CA VAL A 226 -1.64 4.83 -15.70
C VAL A 226 -0.54 4.34 -14.76
N ARG A 227 -0.78 3.20 -14.09
CA ARG A 227 0.04 2.68 -12.98
C ARG A 227 1.27 1.91 -13.48
N PHE A 228 2.13 2.59 -14.22
CA PHE A 228 3.43 2.05 -14.64
C PHE A 228 4.25 1.39 -13.51
N PRO A 229 4.33 1.97 -12.29
CA PRO A 229 5.15 1.38 -11.23
C PRO A 229 4.69 0.00 -10.77
N ASP A 230 3.40 -0.31 -10.88
CA ASP A 230 2.85 -1.60 -10.46
C ASP A 230 3.36 -2.76 -11.33
N TYR A 231 3.86 -2.45 -12.54
CA TYR A 231 4.43 -3.40 -13.49
C TYR A 231 5.96 -3.32 -13.58
N ARG A 232 6.63 -2.55 -12.73
CA ARG A 232 8.10 -2.34 -12.78
C ARG A 232 8.91 -3.64 -12.83
N ARG A 233 8.46 -4.67 -12.11
CA ARG A 233 9.10 -6.01 -12.05
C ARG A 233 8.71 -6.95 -13.20
N GLN A 234 7.92 -6.49 -14.16
CA GLN A 234 7.44 -7.22 -15.32
C GLN A 234 7.91 -6.48 -16.60
N PRO A 235 9.16 -6.67 -17.05
CA PRO A 235 9.75 -5.88 -18.13
C PRO A 235 8.96 -5.88 -19.43
N GLU A 236 8.39 -7.04 -19.78
CA GLU A 236 7.56 -7.19 -20.99
C GLU A 236 6.27 -6.39 -20.88
N VAL A 237 5.56 -6.51 -19.75
CA VAL A 237 4.28 -5.82 -19.51
C VAL A 237 4.46 -4.32 -19.42
N ARG A 238 5.49 -3.84 -18.70
CA ARG A 238 5.72 -2.39 -18.54
C ARG A 238 6.09 -1.72 -19.87
N GLU A 239 6.88 -2.39 -20.71
CA GLU A 239 7.26 -1.84 -22.01
C GLU A 239 6.09 -1.91 -23.00
N ALA A 240 5.34 -3.01 -23.03
CA ALA A 240 4.13 -3.11 -23.83
C ALA A 240 3.10 -2.03 -23.44
N LEU A 241 2.95 -1.76 -22.15
CA LEU A 241 2.10 -0.69 -21.64
C LEU A 241 2.57 0.69 -22.09
N ALA A 242 3.87 1.00 -21.93
CA ALA A 242 4.46 2.25 -22.39
C ALA A 242 4.28 2.46 -23.90
N GLN A 243 4.64 1.44 -24.69
CA GLN A 243 4.55 1.50 -26.15
C GLN A 243 3.11 1.73 -26.61
N ARG A 244 2.13 1.00 -26.06
CA ARG A 244 0.72 1.18 -26.45
C ARG A 244 0.15 2.53 -26.05
N VAL A 245 0.48 3.03 -24.86
CA VAL A 245 0.05 4.38 -24.42
C VAL A 245 0.63 5.44 -25.37
N GLU A 246 1.91 5.32 -25.74
CA GLU A 246 2.62 6.23 -26.63
C GLU A 246 2.06 6.24 -28.07
N THR A 247 1.39 5.18 -28.53
CA THR A 247 0.73 5.19 -29.84
C THR A 247 -0.47 6.14 -29.94
N ILE A 248 -0.99 6.63 -28.81
CA ILE A 248 -2.14 7.54 -28.79
C ILE A 248 -1.64 8.96 -29.15
N PRO A 249 -2.10 9.55 -30.27
CA PRO A 249 -1.58 10.84 -30.74
C PRO A 249 -1.73 11.96 -29.70
N GLY A 250 -0.62 12.62 -29.39
CA GLY A 250 -0.57 13.79 -28.52
C GLY A 250 -0.93 13.53 -27.06
N ILE A 251 -0.91 12.27 -26.60
CA ILE A 251 -1.31 11.94 -25.23
C ILE A 251 -0.42 12.69 -24.22
N PRO A 252 -0.99 13.33 -23.18
CA PRO A 252 -0.22 14.13 -22.22
C PRO A 252 0.61 13.29 -21.24
N ILE A 253 0.56 11.96 -21.33
CA ILE A 253 1.33 11.06 -20.46
C ILE A 253 2.80 11.06 -20.91
N PRO A 254 3.77 11.48 -20.06
CA PRO A 254 5.16 11.61 -20.46
C PRO A 254 5.90 10.26 -20.40
N VAL A 255 5.63 9.37 -21.37
CA VAL A 255 6.15 8.00 -21.41
C VAL A 255 7.69 7.97 -21.38
N ASP A 256 8.36 8.89 -22.07
CA ASP A 256 9.83 9.00 -22.02
C ASP A 256 10.37 9.24 -20.61
N LEU A 257 9.72 10.13 -19.83
CA LEU A 257 10.12 10.38 -18.45
C LEU A 257 9.84 9.18 -17.54
N VAL A 258 8.77 8.43 -17.83
CA VAL A 258 8.48 7.16 -17.14
C VAL A 258 9.60 6.16 -17.41
N ARG A 259 10.00 5.96 -18.67
CA ARG A 259 11.11 5.06 -19.05
C ARG A 259 12.44 5.49 -18.41
N GLN A 260 12.79 6.78 -18.47
CA GLN A 260 14.01 7.33 -17.84
C GLN A 260 14.06 7.08 -16.32
N SER A 261 12.91 7.00 -15.67
CA SER A 261 12.82 6.72 -14.23
C SER A 261 12.85 5.22 -13.88
N ASP A 262 13.05 4.33 -14.86
CA ASP A 262 12.87 2.87 -14.72
C ASP A 262 11.47 2.56 -14.17
N PHE A 263 10.45 3.22 -14.75
CA PHE A 263 9.03 3.07 -14.42
C PHE A 263 8.68 3.37 -12.96
N ARG A 264 9.48 4.15 -12.23
CA ARG A 264 9.17 4.57 -10.85
C ARG A 264 8.16 5.71 -10.78
N LYS A 265 8.14 6.58 -11.78
CA LYS A 265 7.26 7.76 -11.79
C LYS A 265 5.80 7.39 -11.99
N ARG A 266 4.92 8.13 -11.30
CA ARG A 266 3.46 8.07 -11.39
C ARG A 266 2.92 9.32 -12.09
N PRO A 267 2.70 9.28 -13.42
CA PRO A 267 2.16 10.43 -14.13
C PRO A 267 0.66 10.58 -13.78
N ASN A 268 0.38 11.45 -12.81
CA ASN A 268 -0.97 11.85 -12.42
C ASN A 268 -1.38 13.09 -13.23
N ILE A 269 -2.04 12.87 -14.35
CA ILE A 269 -2.34 13.95 -15.31
C ILE A 269 -3.78 14.45 -15.08
N PRO A 270 -4.00 15.78 -14.95
CA PRO A 270 -5.36 16.34 -14.92
C PRO A 270 -6.20 15.86 -16.11
N ALA A 271 -7.43 15.43 -15.85
CA ALA A 271 -8.32 14.90 -16.88
C ALA A 271 -8.62 15.94 -17.97
N ARG A 272 -8.66 17.23 -17.59
CA ARG A 272 -8.79 18.37 -18.51
C ARG A 272 -7.62 18.57 -19.48
N ASP A 273 -6.47 17.95 -19.23
CA ASP A 273 -5.31 18.02 -20.12
C ASP A 273 -5.38 16.97 -21.25
N PHE A 274 -6.34 16.05 -21.19
CA PHE A 274 -6.62 15.09 -22.25
C PHE A 274 -7.71 15.60 -23.19
N THR A 275 -7.67 15.12 -24.42
CA THR A 275 -8.83 15.19 -25.31
C THR A 275 -9.79 14.03 -25.07
N ALA A 276 -11.05 14.22 -25.41
CA ALA A 276 -12.07 13.16 -25.40
C ALA A 276 -11.64 11.92 -26.22
N GLU A 277 -11.00 12.13 -27.38
CA GLU A 277 -10.48 11.04 -28.22
C GLU A 277 -9.38 10.23 -27.51
N GLN A 278 -8.46 10.91 -26.82
CA GLN A 278 -7.40 10.24 -26.05
C GLN A 278 -7.98 9.40 -24.91
N LEU A 279 -8.96 9.93 -24.18
CA LEU A 279 -9.63 9.18 -23.11
C LEU A 279 -10.43 7.99 -23.64
N ARG A 280 -11.01 8.07 -24.84
CA ARG A 280 -11.64 6.91 -25.47
C ARG A 280 -10.63 5.84 -25.93
N ALA A 281 -9.46 6.26 -26.41
CA ALA A 281 -8.42 5.34 -26.89
C ALA A 281 -7.64 4.67 -25.75
N LEU A 282 -7.40 5.38 -24.64
CA LEU A 282 -6.52 4.95 -23.56
C LEU A 282 -6.90 3.58 -22.94
N PRO A 283 -8.16 3.30 -22.58
CA PRO A 283 -8.54 2.01 -22.01
C PRO A 283 -8.23 0.83 -22.93
N THR A 284 -8.47 0.99 -24.24
CA THR A 284 -8.19 -0.06 -25.23
C THR A 284 -6.69 -0.32 -25.36
N ALA A 285 -5.87 0.74 -25.39
CA ALA A 285 -4.42 0.62 -25.42
C ALA A 285 -3.88 -0.09 -24.17
N VAL A 286 -4.36 0.29 -22.99
CA VAL A 286 -3.96 -0.34 -21.72
C VAL A 286 -4.43 -1.81 -21.67
N ALA A 287 -5.68 -2.09 -22.04
CA ALA A 287 -6.22 -3.44 -22.04
C ALA A 287 -5.40 -4.39 -22.93
N ALA A 288 -4.99 -3.92 -24.11
CA ALA A 288 -4.19 -4.71 -25.03
C ALA A 288 -2.75 -4.95 -24.55
N ALA A 289 -2.21 -4.09 -23.68
CA ALA A 289 -0.90 -4.32 -23.03
C ALA A 289 -0.99 -5.31 -21.89
N ILE A 290 -2.10 -5.29 -21.13
CA ILE A 290 -2.26 -6.11 -19.93
C ILE A 290 -2.76 -7.53 -20.27
N ARG A 291 -3.46 -7.72 -21.38
CA ARG A 291 -3.96 -9.02 -21.84
C ARG A 291 -3.01 -9.76 -22.79
N GLY A 292 -2.11 -9.03 -23.45
CA GLY A 292 -1.09 -9.60 -24.33
C GLY A 292 0.03 -10.23 -23.52
#